data_AF-A0A2M9BKF5-F1
#
_entry.id   AF-A0A2M9BKF5-F1
#
_cell.length_a   1.000
_cell.length_b   1.000
_cell.length_c   1.000
_cell.angle_alpha   90.00
_cell.angle_beta   90.00
_cell.angle_gamma   90.00
#
_symmetry.space_group_name_H-M   'P 1'
#
loop_
_entity.id
_entity.type
_entity.pdbx_description
1 polymer ?
#
loop_
_entity_poly.entity_id
_entity_poly.type
_entity_poly.pdbx_seq_one_letter_code
_entity_poly.pdbx_strand_id
1 'polypeptide(L)'
;MTCGFVPPYLLDRIAASAQSLDDPALRTRCARTRRDDLALRAARATAGPDTALPQDVDGTKAVYSAGGSTILPGALARGDDAPPTGDAAVDEAYDATSVVHETFAVVFGRDSVDGRGSPVTVTVHYGQDYDNAFWDGSQLVFGDGDGQVFGRFTDPPDVLFHEFTHGVTQFSADLVYRDQPGALNESMSDVFAAVTTQRALGQDAADADWLIGRGLFLPGIQAEALRSMRAPGTAYDDPLLGSDPQVASMDDYIETDEDNGGVHLNSGIPNHAFYRAATALGGRSWEVAGPVWYAALTGGAVGRTTDFAGFAQATVDAAAAGFGADVAGVVADAWAAVGVAPVPGSVAPVAPVGGTVTVVRTGGFAGMQREGVVDLERDPRGPEVARLVSGLEGLDPSLRSGLDQGGGGDRSGLDQRGGRDRSGLDQRGGRDRSRLDQRGGGDRFVYAITHAGRTVRVGEADLDDGLARLVRLVLGD
;
A
#
# COMPACT_ATOMS: atom_id res chain seq x y z
N MET A 1 0.63 2.06 8.25
CA MET A 1 1.80 2.90 7.90
C MET A 1 1.24 4.23 7.38
N THR A 2 1.88 5.35 7.69
CA THR A 2 1.52 6.66 7.12
C THR A 2 2.83 7.29 6.68
N CYS A 3 3.05 7.29 5.38
CA CYS A 3 4.21 7.89 4.70
C CYS A 3 3.75 9.24 4.16
N GLY A 4 4.54 10.30 4.33
CA GLY A 4 4.18 11.60 3.77
C GLY A 4 5.27 12.05 2.82
N PHE A 5 4.90 12.48 1.63
CA PHE A 5 5.81 12.86 0.55
C PHE A 5 6.87 13.90 1.00
N VAL A 6 6.42 14.91 1.74
CA VAL A 6 7.24 15.95 2.37
C VAL A 6 7.70 15.47 3.74
N PRO A 7 9.02 15.33 3.96
CA PRO A 7 9.53 14.81 5.20
C PRO A 7 9.42 15.84 6.35
N PRO A 8 9.26 15.36 7.60
CA PRO A 8 9.26 16.19 8.81
C PRO A 8 10.33 17.28 8.88
N TYR A 9 11.58 16.92 8.57
CA TYR A 9 12.73 17.81 8.71
C TYR A 9 12.63 19.03 7.78
N LEU A 10 12.01 18.88 6.61
CA LEU A 10 11.91 19.96 5.62
C LEU A 10 10.91 21.02 6.09
N LEU A 11 9.75 20.58 6.59
CA LEU A 11 8.75 21.48 7.20
C LEU A 11 9.33 22.20 8.44
N ASP A 12 10.09 21.49 9.27
CA ASP A 12 10.74 22.07 10.45
C ASP A 12 11.82 23.10 10.05
N ARG A 13 12.58 22.83 8.98
CA ARG A 13 13.58 23.74 8.40
C ARG A 13 12.94 24.99 7.79
N ILE A 14 11.86 24.84 7.03
CA ILE A 14 11.11 25.97 6.46
C ILE A 14 10.56 26.85 7.59
N ALA A 15 9.98 26.25 8.63
CA ALA A 15 9.47 27.00 9.78
C ALA A 15 10.57 27.79 10.51
N ALA A 16 11.77 27.22 10.66
CA ALA A 16 12.92 27.90 11.26
C ALA A 16 13.44 29.06 10.37
N SER A 17 13.52 28.86 9.06
CA SER A 17 13.88 29.91 8.10
C SER A 17 12.85 31.05 8.11
N ALA A 18 11.57 30.71 8.09
CA ALA A 18 10.47 31.68 8.12
C ALA A 18 10.47 32.53 9.40
N GLN A 19 10.95 31.98 10.53
CA GLN A 19 11.17 32.77 11.74
C GLN A 19 12.28 33.82 11.55
N SER A 20 13.35 33.47 10.85
CA SER A 20 14.47 34.38 10.58
C SER A 20 14.11 35.47 9.55
N LEU A 21 13.11 35.19 8.70
CA LEU A 21 12.59 36.10 7.68
C LEU A 21 11.37 36.92 8.14
N ASP A 22 10.96 36.80 9.41
CA ASP A 22 9.76 37.43 9.98
C ASP A 22 8.46 37.11 9.20
N ASP A 23 8.31 35.87 8.73
CA ASP A 23 7.11 35.35 8.06
C ASP A 23 6.28 34.44 9.01
N PRO A 24 5.38 35.00 9.84
CA PRO A 24 4.56 34.22 10.76
C PRO A 24 3.48 33.39 10.05
N ALA A 25 3.10 33.74 8.81
CA ALA A 25 2.08 33.02 8.06
C ALA A 25 2.63 31.66 7.62
N LEU A 26 3.80 31.64 6.98
CA LEU A 26 4.48 30.42 6.56
C LEU A 26 4.76 29.49 7.75
N ARG A 27 5.24 30.04 8.87
CA ARG A 27 5.42 29.27 10.12
C ARG A 27 4.14 28.59 10.60
N THR A 28 3.02 29.30 10.53
CA THR A 28 1.73 28.79 10.99
C THR A 28 1.24 27.66 10.10
N ARG A 29 1.47 27.75 8.79
CA ARG A 29 1.13 26.70 7.82
C ARG A 29 1.97 25.44 8.05
N CYS A 30 3.30 25.56 8.15
CA CYS A 30 4.16 24.41 8.47
C CYS A 30 3.75 23.73 9.79
N ALA A 31 3.46 24.51 10.84
CA ALA A 31 3.03 23.97 12.12
C ALA A 31 1.64 23.29 12.06
N ARG A 32 0.76 23.71 11.14
CA ARG A 32 -0.53 23.06 10.89
C ARG A 32 -0.34 21.75 10.15
N THR A 33 0.39 21.73 9.04
CA THR A 33 0.75 20.50 8.30
C THR A 33 1.36 19.46 9.24
N ARG A 34 2.34 19.86 10.06
CA ARG A 34 2.97 18.96 11.05
C ARG A 34 1.99 18.39 12.07
N ARG A 35 1.03 19.19 12.53
CA ARG A 35 -0.01 18.73 13.46
C ARG A 35 -0.93 17.70 12.81
N ASP A 36 -1.35 17.96 11.58
CA ASP A 36 -2.25 17.09 10.84
C ASP A 36 -1.56 15.75 10.52
N ASP A 37 -0.29 15.78 10.10
CA ASP A 37 0.55 14.57 9.95
C ASP A 37 0.64 13.74 11.24
N LEU A 38 0.87 14.38 12.39
CA LEU A 38 0.98 13.69 13.67
C LEU A 38 -0.36 13.07 14.08
N ALA A 39 -1.48 13.74 13.81
CA ALA A 39 -2.81 13.21 14.08
C ALA A 39 -3.11 11.98 13.21
N LEU A 40 -2.74 12.01 11.92
CA LEU A 40 -2.86 10.88 11.00
C LEU A 40 -2.03 9.68 11.44
N ARG A 41 -0.76 9.89 11.78
CA ARG A 41 0.14 8.84 12.29
C ARG A 41 -0.41 8.21 13.57
N ALA A 42 -0.93 9.02 14.49
CA ALA A 42 -1.54 8.55 15.72
C ALA A 42 -2.81 7.71 15.46
N ALA A 43 -3.69 8.17 14.56
CA ALA A 43 -4.89 7.44 14.18
C ALA A 43 -4.54 6.07 13.57
N ARG A 44 -3.51 6.00 12.71
CA ARG A 44 -3.08 4.74 12.10
C ARG A 44 -2.43 3.76 13.08
N ALA A 45 -1.67 4.26 14.05
CA ALA A 45 -1.15 3.40 15.11
C ALA A 45 -2.27 2.69 15.89
N THR A 46 -3.47 3.28 15.95
CA THR A 46 -4.65 2.68 16.62
C THR A 46 -5.52 1.79 15.73
N ALA A 47 -5.46 1.94 14.40
CA ALA A 47 -6.36 1.25 13.45
C ALA A 47 -5.94 -0.19 13.11
N GLY A 48 -4.72 -0.62 13.44
CA GLY A 48 -4.19 -1.95 13.09
C GLY A 48 -3.79 -2.09 11.60
N PRO A 49 -3.12 -3.21 11.23
CA PRO A 49 -2.58 -3.41 9.87
C PRO A 49 -3.64 -3.74 8.81
N ASP A 50 -4.78 -4.33 9.20
CA ASP A 50 -5.87 -4.72 8.30
C ASP A 50 -6.86 -3.58 8.08
N THR A 51 -6.41 -2.50 7.42
CA THR A 51 -7.38 -1.49 6.96
C THR A 51 -7.95 -1.94 5.63
N ALA A 52 -9.22 -2.35 5.63
CA ALA A 52 -9.93 -2.69 4.40
C ALA A 52 -9.89 -1.48 3.44
N LEU A 53 -9.57 -1.76 2.17
CA LEU A 53 -9.70 -0.75 1.12
C LEU A 53 -11.18 -0.35 0.99
N PRO A 54 -11.48 0.93 0.74
CA PRO A 54 -12.83 1.36 0.48
C PRO A 54 -13.41 0.57 -0.70
N GLN A 55 -14.65 0.11 -0.58
CA GLN A 55 -15.42 -0.32 -1.74
C GLN A 55 -15.94 0.94 -2.41
N ASP A 56 -15.27 1.39 -3.46
CA ASP A 56 -15.73 2.52 -4.24
C ASP A 56 -16.98 2.14 -5.04
N VAL A 57 -17.88 3.11 -5.20
CA VAL A 57 -19.20 2.91 -5.79
C VAL A 57 -19.16 2.83 -7.32
N ASP A 58 -18.03 3.20 -7.92
CA ASP A 58 -17.92 3.35 -9.37
C ASP A 58 -16.52 2.94 -9.88
N GLY A 59 -16.42 1.71 -10.39
CA GLY A 59 -15.28 1.27 -11.21
C GLY A 59 -13.96 1.06 -10.48
N THR A 60 -12.85 1.37 -11.17
CA THR A 60 -11.47 1.08 -10.75
C THR A 60 -10.84 2.17 -9.89
N LYS A 61 -11.40 3.38 -9.89
CA LYS A 61 -10.92 4.53 -9.13
C LYS A 61 -12.00 5.59 -8.96
N ALA A 62 -11.90 6.38 -7.89
CA ALA A 62 -12.63 7.64 -7.79
C ALA A 62 -11.84 8.70 -7.03
N VAL A 63 -12.12 9.95 -7.38
CA VAL A 63 -11.54 11.14 -6.76
C VAL A 63 -12.60 11.85 -5.92
N TYR A 64 -12.27 12.11 -4.68
CA TYR A 64 -13.06 12.83 -3.70
C TYR A 64 -12.41 14.17 -3.37
N SER A 65 -13.19 15.10 -2.83
CA SER A 65 -12.73 16.38 -2.30
C SER A 65 -13.06 16.46 -0.81
N ALA A 66 -12.03 16.74 0.01
CA ALA A 66 -12.22 17.05 1.41
C ALA A 66 -12.70 18.50 1.64
N GLY A 67 -12.78 19.33 0.59
CA GLY A 67 -13.31 20.70 0.65
C GLY A 67 -12.56 21.61 1.62
N GLY A 68 -11.26 21.37 1.80
CA GLY A 68 -10.41 22.08 2.76
C GLY A 68 -10.58 21.64 4.22
N SER A 69 -11.30 20.54 4.46
CA SER A 69 -11.37 19.87 5.76
C SER A 69 -10.35 18.73 5.85
N THR A 70 -10.21 18.11 7.02
CA THR A 70 -9.38 16.91 7.21
C THR A 70 -10.21 15.62 7.33
N ILE A 71 -11.48 15.65 6.90
CA ILE A 71 -12.40 14.51 6.93
C ILE A 71 -12.27 13.72 5.62
N LEU A 72 -11.92 12.44 5.74
CA LEU A 72 -11.73 11.53 4.61
C LEU A 72 -12.91 10.55 4.44
N PRO A 73 -13.24 10.11 3.20
CA PRO A 73 -12.68 10.58 1.93
C PRO A 73 -13.25 11.94 1.48
N GLY A 74 -14.28 12.45 2.15
CA GLY A 74 -14.96 13.69 1.75
C GLY A 74 -16.11 13.43 0.76
N ALA A 75 -16.37 14.38 -0.14
CA ALA A 75 -17.43 14.28 -1.14
C ALA A 75 -16.89 13.78 -2.49
N LEU A 76 -17.60 12.84 -3.12
CA LEU A 76 -17.23 12.33 -4.44
C LEU A 76 -17.20 13.49 -5.45
N ALA A 77 -16.05 13.70 -6.10
CA ALA A 77 -15.83 14.76 -7.08
C ALA A 77 -15.84 14.21 -8.52
N ARG A 78 -15.19 13.06 -8.77
CA ARG A 78 -15.13 12.42 -10.09
C ARG A 78 -15.04 10.89 -9.98
N GLY A 79 -15.98 10.18 -10.59
CA GLY A 79 -15.97 8.71 -10.73
C GLY A 79 -15.42 8.25 -12.09
N ASP A 80 -15.30 6.93 -12.28
CA ASP A 80 -14.56 6.33 -13.41
C ASP A 80 -15.11 6.74 -14.80
N ASP A 81 -16.43 6.93 -14.95
CA ASP A 81 -17.04 7.33 -16.23
C ASP A 81 -17.42 8.83 -16.30
N ALA A 82 -17.01 9.63 -15.31
CA ALA A 82 -17.37 11.05 -15.25
C ALA A 82 -16.44 11.92 -16.12
N PRO A 83 -16.98 12.92 -16.85
CA PRO A 83 -16.17 13.86 -17.61
C PRO A 83 -15.29 14.72 -16.68
N PRO A 84 -14.24 15.38 -17.21
CA PRO A 84 -13.45 16.35 -16.45
C PRO A 84 -14.34 17.39 -15.75
N THR A 85 -13.96 17.74 -14.53
CA THR A 85 -14.74 18.60 -13.64
C THR A 85 -14.45 20.07 -13.84
N GLY A 86 -13.27 20.40 -14.39
CA GLY A 86 -12.74 21.77 -14.45
C GLY A 86 -12.02 22.21 -13.18
N ASP A 87 -11.98 21.35 -12.15
CA ASP A 87 -11.08 21.49 -11.02
C ASP A 87 -9.75 20.79 -11.34
N ALA A 88 -8.67 21.56 -11.36
CA ALA A 88 -7.35 21.06 -11.75
C ALA A 88 -6.89 19.91 -10.85
N ALA A 89 -7.05 20.01 -9.52
CA ALA A 89 -6.56 18.98 -8.61
C ALA A 89 -7.30 17.65 -8.80
N VAL A 90 -8.62 17.73 -9.00
CA VAL A 90 -9.47 16.56 -9.25
C VAL A 90 -9.11 15.89 -10.57
N ASP A 91 -8.95 16.68 -11.63
CA ASP A 91 -8.69 16.17 -12.97
C ASP A 91 -7.26 15.61 -13.10
N GLU A 92 -6.26 16.30 -12.51
CA GLU A 92 -4.87 15.83 -12.39
C GLU A 92 -4.79 14.50 -11.64
N ALA A 93 -5.42 14.40 -10.45
CA ALA A 93 -5.42 13.18 -9.65
C ALA A 93 -6.08 12.01 -10.38
N TYR A 94 -7.19 12.26 -11.07
CA TYR A 94 -7.90 11.24 -11.83
C TYR A 94 -7.06 10.70 -12.99
N ASP A 95 -6.44 11.61 -13.76
CA ASP A 95 -5.64 11.26 -14.93
C ASP A 95 -4.35 10.54 -14.51
N ALA A 96 -3.64 11.04 -13.49
CA ALA A 96 -2.43 10.40 -12.95
C ALA A 96 -2.73 9.00 -12.37
N THR A 97 -3.86 8.83 -11.67
CA THR A 97 -4.28 7.51 -11.18
C THR A 97 -4.47 6.52 -12.33
N SER A 98 -5.02 6.96 -13.46
CA SER A 98 -5.14 6.11 -14.66
C SER A 98 -3.78 5.67 -15.18
N VAL A 99 -2.80 6.60 -15.25
CA VAL A 99 -1.45 6.33 -15.77
C VAL A 99 -0.71 5.31 -14.91
N VAL A 100 -0.74 5.45 -13.57
CA VAL A 100 -0.06 4.50 -12.68
C VAL A 100 -0.75 3.14 -12.69
N HIS A 101 -2.08 3.12 -12.66
CA HIS A 101 -2.85 1.87 -12.73
C HIS A 101 -2.56 1.11 -14.03
N GLU A 102 -2.57 1.79 -15.17
CA GLU A 102 -2.23 1.18 -16.46
C GLU A 102 -0.79 0.67 -16.48
N THR A 103 0.16 1.45 -15.94
CA THR A 103 1.56 1.04 -15.89
C THR A 103 1.74 -0.23 -15.07
N PHE A 104 1.15 -0.32 -13.88
CA PHE A 104 1.22 -1.51 -13.05
C PHE A 104 0.53 -2.72 -13.68
N ALA A 105 -0.61 -2.52 -14.35
CA ALA A 105 -1.31 -3.59 -15.05
C ALA A 105 -0.52 -4.11 -16.26
N VAL A 106 -0.01 -3.21 -17.11
CA VAL A 106 0.64 -3.57 -18.38
C VAL A 106 2.06 -4.08 -18.17
N VAL A 107 2.84 -3.44 -17.30
CA VAL A 107 4.26 -3.79 -17.09
C VAL A 107 4.40 -4.93 -16.09
N PHE A 108 3.66 -4.88 -14.98
CA PHE A 108 3.86 -5.78 -13.85
C PHE A 108 2.75 -6.83 -13.69
N GLY A 109 1.70 -6.78 -14.52
CA GLY A 109 0.55 -7.68 -14.39
C GLY A 109 -0.19 -7.52 -13.06
N ARG A 110 -0.08 -6.35 -12.43
CA ARG A 110 -0.70 -6.06 -11.13
C ARG A 110 -2.02 -5.33 -11.32
N ASP A 111 -3.08 -5.85 -10.70
CA ASP A 111 -4.40 -5.23 -10.69
C ASP A 111 -4.59 -4.39 -9.41
N SER A 112 -4.49 -3.06 -9.52
CA SER A 112 -4.54 -2.10 -8.40
C SER A 112 -3.43 -2.21 -7.34
N VAL A 113 -3.52 -1.40 -6.28
CA VAL A 113 -2.56 -1.33 -5.17
C VAL A 113 -2.44 -2.63 -4.40
N ASP A 114 -3.46 -3.49 -4.40
CA ASP A 114 -3.48 -4.77 -3.67
C ASP A 114 -3.25 -6.00 -4.56
N GLY A 115 -3.20 -5.82 -5.88
CA GLY A 115 -3.08 -6.93 -6.83
C GLY A 115 -4.38 -7.74 -6.99
N ARG A 116 -5.51 -7.23 -6.49
CA ARG A 116 -6.83 -7.88 -6.51
C ARG A 116 -7.92 -7.02 -7.15
N GLY A 117 -7.56 -5.90 -7.77
CA GLY A 117 -8.49 -5.02 -8.47
C GLY A 117 -9.39 -4.20 -7.55
N SER A 118 -9.01 -4.02 -6.27
CA SER A 118 -9.75 -3.11 -5.39
C SER A 118 -9.68 -1.68 -5.95
N PRO A 119 -10.77 -0.89 -5.87
CA PRO A 119 -10.75 0.47 -6.39
C PRO A 119 -9.71 1.36 -5.69
N VAL A 120 -9.15 2.31 -6.45
CA VAL A 120 -8.23 3.32 -5.93
C VAL A 120 -8.99 4.58 -5.55
N THR A 121 -9.09 4.84 -4.25
CA THR A 121 -9.66 6.09 -3.73
C THR A 121 -8.58 7.17 -3.62
N VAL A 122 -8.84 8.34 -4.17
CA VAL A 122 -7.99 9.53 -4.04
C VAL A 122 -8.80 10.68 -3.44
N THR A 123 -8.24 11.40 -2.47
CA THR A 123 -8.86 12.59 -1.88
C THR A 123 -7.96 13.81 -2.11
N VAL A 124 -8.51 14.85 -2.73
CA VAL A 124 -7.84 16.15 -2.94
C VAL A 124 -8.43 17.23 -2.02
N HIS A 125 -7.81 18.42 -2.01
CA HIS A 125 -8.19 19.55 -1.15
C HIS A 125 -8.21 19.18 0.34
N TYR A 126 -7.26 18.35 0.76
CA TYR A 126 -7.12 17.96 2.15
C TYR A 126 -6.50 19.09 2.98
N GLY A 127 -7.16 19.48 4.07
CA GLY A 127 -6.68 20.54 4.95
C GLY A 127 -6.67 21.93 4.29
N GLN A 128 -6.13 22.92 5.00
CA GLN A 128 -5.99 24.30 4.51
C GLN A 128 -4.51 24.61 4.34
N ASP A 129 -4.10 24.92 3.11
CA ASP A 129 -2.70 25.13 2.74
C ASP A 129 -1.82 23.97 3.20
N TYR A 130 -2.28 22.73 2.99
CA TYR A 130 -1.61 21.54 3.49
C TYR A 130 -0.43 21.19 2.58
N ASP A 131 0.77 21.26 3.13
CA ASP A 131 2.04 21.08 2.42
C ASP A 131 2.48 19.61 2.42
N ASN A 132 1.59 18.68 2.07
CA ASN A 132 1.93 17.28 1.95
C ASN A 132 0.97 16.47 1.06
N ALA A 133 1.41 15.26 0.72
CA ALA A 133 0.59 14.17 0.19
C ALA A 133 0.97 12.87 0.92
N PHE A 134 0.05 11.90 0.97
CA PHE A 134 0.30 10.63 1.65
C PHE A 134 -0.63 9.50 1.19
N TRP A 135 -0.11 8.28 1.20
CA TRP A 135 -0.90 7.06 1.36
C TRP A 135 -1.26 6.87 2.83
N ASP A 136 -2.56 6.88 3.12
CA ASP A 136 -3.02 6.77 4.50
C ASP A 136 -3.06 5.32 5.01
N GLY A 137 -2.92 4.32 4.13
CA GLY A 137 -3.13 2.89 4.42
C GLY A 137 -4.33 2.30 3.68
N SER A 138 -5.18 3.16 3.11
CA SER A 138 -6.41 2.79 2.40
C SER A 138 -6.77 3.67 1.19
N GLN A 139 -6.31 4.92 1.17
CA GLN A 139 -6.54 5.88 0.09
C GLN A 139 -5.34 6.82 -0.05
N LEU A 140 -5.22 7.45 -1.22
CA LEU A 140 -4.24 8.50 -1.47
C LEU A 140 -4.84 9.86 -1.08
N VAL A 141 -4.08 10.74 -0.45
CA VAL A 141 -4.55 12.05 0.02
C VAL A 141 -3.58 13.14 -0.38
N PHE A 142 -4.09 14.24 -0.93
CA PHE A 142 -3.28 15.34 -1.47
C PHE A 142 -3.74 16.69 -0.94
N GLY A 143 -2.78 17.49 -0.47
CA GLY A 143 -2.95 18.90 -0.17
C GLY A 143 -2.80 19.79 -1.40
N ASP A 144 -3.29 21.02 -1.27
CA ASP A 144 -3.19 22.04 -2.32
C ASP A 144 -1.87 22.82 -2.30
N GLY A 145 -1.01 22.57 -1.29
CA GLY A 145 0.16 23.38 -0.99
C GLY A 145 -0.18 24.78 -0.50
N ASP A 146 0.83 25.52 -0.07
CA ASP A 146 0.63 26.84 0.53
C ASP A 146 0.66 28.03 -0.44
N GLY A 147 0.90 27.78 -1.73
CA GLY A 147 0.95 28.83 -2.74
C GLY A 147 2.16 29.76 -2.61
N GLN A 148 3.12 29.45 -1.74
CA GLN A 148 4.37 30.20 -1.54
C GLN A 148 5.61 29.34 -1.76
N VAL A 149 5.68 28.19 -1.11
CA VAL A 149 6.77 27.21 -1.23
C VAL A 149 6.33 26.08 -2.17
N PHE A 150 5.17 25.50 -1.89
CA PHE A 150 4.65 24.34 -2.60
C PHE A 150 3.43 24.70 -3.44
N GLY A 151 3.36 24.13 -4.65
CA GLY A 151 2.15 24.07 -5.45
C GLY A 151 1.23 22.92 -5.02
N ARG A 152 0.23 22.62 -5.85
CA ARG A 152 -0.66 21.47 -5.63
C ARG A 152 0.14 20.18 -5.73
N PHE A 153 -0.08 19.26 -4.80
CA PHE A 153 0.62 17.97 -4.79
C PHE A 153 0.12 16.99 -5.87
N THR A 154 -0.92 17.36 -6.63
CA THR A 154 -1.41 16.63 -7.80
C THR A 154 -0.76 17.08 -9.10
N ASP A 155 -0.10 18.25 -9.14
CA ASP A 155 0.44 18.84 -10.37
C ASP A 155 1.65 18.05 -10.91
N PRO A 156 2.65 17.68 -10.08
CA PRO A 156 3.63 16.66 -10.47
C PRO A 156 3.02 15.25 -10.31
N PRO A 157 2.79 14.51 -11.41
CA PRO A 157 2.08 13.24 -11.34
C PRO A 157 2.89 12.13 -10.63
N ASP A 158 4.20 12.27 -10.58
CA ASP A 158 5.12 11.35 -9.88
C ASP A 158 4.93 11.34 -8.37
N VAL A 159 4.41 12.43 -7.78
CA VAL A 159 3.96 12.45 -6.37
C VAL A 159 2.85 11.42 -6.16
N LEU A 160 1.85 11.40 -7.06
CA LEU A 160 0.76 10.42 -6.97
C LEU A 160 1.25 8.99 -7.22
N PHE A 161 2.17 8.81 -8.18
CA PHE A 161 2.75 7.50 -8.46
C PHE A 161 3.54 6.95 -7.26
N HIS A 162 4.25 7.84 -6.55
CA HIS A 162 4.95 7.53 -5.30
C HIS A 162 3.95 7.08 -4.23
N GLU A 163 2.89 7.86 -3.97
CA GLU A 163 1.89 7.49 -2.96
C GLU A 163 1.14 6.20 -3.29
N PHE A 164 0.80 5.97 -4.55
CA PHE A 164 0.20 4.71 -5.00
C PHE A 164 1.09 3.51 -4.65
N THR A 165 2.40 3.69 -4.79
CA THR A 165 3.39 2.62 -4.60
C THR A 165 3.60 2.25 -3.14
N HIS A 166 3.36 3.15 -2.19
CA HIS A 166 3.29 2.76 -0.77
C HIS A 166 2.20 1.71 -0.53
N GLY A 167 1.04 1.84 -1.20
CA GLY A 167 -0.01 0.82 -1.20
C GLY A 167 0.48 -0.51 -1.76
N VAL A 168 1.20 -0.49 -2.90
CA VAL A 168 1.82 -1.70 -3.48
C VAL A 168 2.78 -2.37 -2.50
N THR A 169 3.64 -1.59 -1.82
CA THR A 169 4.57 -2.10 -0.81
C THR A 169 3.84 -2.70 0.39
N GLN A 170 2.79 -2.03 0.89
CA GLN A 170 1.94 -2.54 1.97
C GLN A 170 1.32 -3.90 1.63
N PHE A 171 0.75 -4.05 0.43
CA PHE A 171 0.12 -5.30 -0.02
C PHE A 171 1.10 -6.27 -0.69
N SER A 172 2.40 -6.16 -0.38
CA SER A 172 3.44 -7.11 -0.82
C SER A 172 4.39 -7.45 0.33
N ALA A 173 5.50 -6.72 0.46
CA ALA A 173 6.53 -6.98 1.45
C ALA A 173 6.22 -6.40 2.85
N ASP A 174 5.29 -5.43 2.93
CA ASP A 174 4.95 -4.68 4.14
C ASP A 174 6.20 -4.16 4.88
N LEU A 175 7.15 -3.61 4.12
CA LEU A 175 8.40 -3.07 4.65
C LEU A 175 8.11 -2.08 5.76
N VAL A 176 8.58 -2.36 6.98
CA VAL A 176 8.32 -1.51 8.14
C VAL A 176 8.88 -0.11 7.86
N TYR A 177 8.11 0.92 8.18
CA TYR A 177 8.50 2.29 7.90
C TYR A 177 9.45 2.83 8.98
N ARG A 178 10.62 2.19 9.09
CA ARG A 178 11.70 2.55 9.99
C ARG A 178 13.05 2.09 9.46
N ASP A 179 14.10 2.85 9.71
CA ASP A 179 15.50 2.50 9.41
C ASP A 179 15.66 2.08 7.92
N GLN A 180 16.51 1.09 7.63
CA GLN A 180 16.71 0.60 6.25
C GLN A 180 15.44 0.04 5.58
N PRO A 181 14.57 -0.77 6.24
CA PRO A 181 13.31 -1.19 5.64
C PRO A 181 12.42 0.00 5.24
N GLY A 182 12.41 1.08 6.04
CA GLY A 182 11.67 2.29 5.73
C GLY A 182 12.29 3.08 4.57
N ALA A 183 13.61 3.17 4.52
CA ALA A 183 14.31 3.77 3.38
C ALA A 183 14.14 2.97 2.09
N LEU A 184 14.02 1.63 2.16
CA LEU A 184 13.60 0.81 1.02
C LEU A 184 12.16 1.10 0.62
N ASN A 185 11.25 1.26 1.59
CA ASN A 185 9.85 1.60 1.31
C ASN A 185 9.74 2.91 0.50
N GLU A 186 10.40 3.97 0.97
CA GLU A 186 10.53 5.25 0.26
C GLU A 186 11.16 5.06 -1.13
N SER A 187 12.23 4.28 -1.21
CA SER A 187 12.91 4.05 -2.47
C SER A 187 12.07 3.29 -3.48
N MET A 188 11.30 2.28 -3.07
CA MET A 188 10.38 1.59 -3.98
C MET A 188 9.34 2.57 -4.55
N SER A 189 8.83 3.48 -3.71
CA SER A 189 7.91 4.54 -4.14
C SER A 189 8.53 5.47 -5.17
N ASP A 190 9.76 5.94 -4.95
CA ASP A 190 10.51 6.75 -5.94
C ASP A 190 10.82 5.96 -7.23
N VAL A 191 11.25 4.70 -7.11
CA VAL A 191 11.58 3.81 -8.23
C VAL A 191 10.40 3.64 -9.17
N PHE A 192 9.23 3.28 -8.64
CA PHE A 192 8.06 3.06 -9.49
C PHE A 192 7.40 4.36 -9.95
N ALA A 193 7.57 5.46 -9.22
CA ALA A 193 7.23 6.79 -9.72
C ALA A 193 8.08 7.17 -10.94
N ALA A 194 9.40 6.96 -10.89
CA ALA A 194 10.31 7.22 -11.99
C ALA A 194 10.00 6.30 -13.20
N VAL A 195 9.81 5.00 -12.97
CA VAL A 195 9.46 4.04 -14.04
C VAL A 195 8.14 4.43 -14.72
N THR A 196 7.13 4.81 -13.94
CA THR A 196 5.81 5.23 -14.47
C THR A 196 5.92 6.52 -15.27
N THR A 197 6.66 7.51 -14.76
CA THR A 197 6.92 8.78 -15.46
C THR A 197 7.64 8.54 -16.79
N GLN A 198 8.70 7.75 -16.78
CA GLN A 198 9.46 7.42 -17.99
C GLN A 198 8.58 6.70 -19.01
N ARG A 199 7.73 5.76 -18.59
CA ARG A 199 6.79 5.06 -19.47
C ARG A 199 5.78 6.02 -20.08
N ALA A 200 5.18 6.90 -19.26
CA ALA A 200 4.19 7.88 -19.71
C ALA A 200 4.78 8.86 -20.74
N LEU A 201 6.06 9.22 -20.58
CA LEU A 201 6.77 10.12 -21.49
C LEU A 201 7.49 9.40 -22.65
N GLY A 202 7.51 8.06 -22.65
CA GLY A 202 8.21 7.26 -23.65
C GLY A 202 9.73 7.43 -23.63
N GLN A 203 10.31 7.68 -22.45
CA GLN A 203 11.73 7.96 -22.26
C GLN A 203 12.54 6.70 -21.96
N ASP A 204 13.71 6.58 -22.58
CA ASP A 204 14.71 5.60 -22.14
C ASP A 204 15.40 6.10 -20.85
N ALA A 205 16.04 5.19 -20.11
CA ALA A 205 16.75 5.47 -18.87
C ALA A 205 17.83 6.56 -19.03
N ALA A 206 18.42 6.69 -20.21
CA ALA A 206 19.45 7.70 -20.50
C ALA A 206 18.88 9.12 -20.69
N ASP A 207 17.60 9.24 -21.06
CA ASP A 207 16.94 10.52 -21.35
C ASP A 207 16.08 11.04 -20.18
N ALA A 208 15.80 10.17 -19.20
CA ALA A 208 15.02 10.49 -18.02
C ALA A 208 15.76 11.48 -17.10
N ASP A 209 15.01 12.35 -16.42
CA ASP A 209 15.58 13.34 -15.49
C ASP A 209 16.02 12.71 -14.15
N TRP A 210 15.38 11.60 -13.75
CA TRP A 210 15.60 10.90 -12.48
C TRP A 210 15.33 11.77 -11.25
N LEU A 211 14.36 12.67 -11.37
CA LEU A 211 13.92 13.57 -10.31
C LEU A 211 12.55 13.16 -9.77
N ILE A 212 12.31 13.44 -8.50
CA ILE A 212 11.03 13.16 -7.83
C ILE A 212 10.43 14.45 -7.28
N GLY A 213 9.20 14.76 -7.68
CA GLY A 213 8.49 16.00 -7.35
C GLY A 213 8.98 17.20 -8.19
N ARG A 214 9.43 16.97 -9.42
CA ARG A 214 9.84 18.06 -10.33
C ARG A 214 8.63 18.95 -10.63
N GLY A 215 8.75 20.24 -10.36
CA GLY A 215 7.66 21.21 -10.54
C GLY A 215 6.78 21.42 -9.31
N LEU A 216 7.02 20.69 -8.21
CA LEU A 216 6.30 20.89 -6.95
C LEU A 216 6.59 22.26 -6.32
N PHE A 217 7.85 22.69 -6.38
CA PHE A 217 8.28 23.95 -5.80
C PHE A 217 7.92 25.14 -6.70
N LEU A 218 7.39 26.21 -6.09
CA LEU A 218 6.94 27.39 -6.82
C LEU A 218 8.11 28.29 -7.27
N PRO A 219 7.89 29.16 -8.28
CA PRO A 219 8.91 30.11 -8.72
C PRO A 219 9.45 30.96 -7.57
N GLY A 220 10.78 30.97 -7.41
CA GLY A 220 11.48 31.68 -6.34
C GLY A 220 12.15 30.76 -5.33
N ILE A 221 11.81 29.46 -5.33
CA ILE A 221 12.51 28.43 -4.59
C ILE A 221 13.63 27.82 -5.45
N GLN A 222 14.85 27.75 -4.93
CA GLN A 222 16.02 27.17 -5.60
C GLN A 222 16.07 25.65 -5.45
N ALA A 223 15.07 24.99 -6.04
CA ALA A 223 14.93 23.54 -6.03
C ALA A 223 14.53 23.05 -7.43
N GLU A 224 15.19 22.01 -7.94
CA GLU A 224 14.78 21.37 -9.19
C GLU A 224 13.64 20.37 -8.95
N ALA A 225 13.72 19.68 -7.81
CA ALA A 225 12.80 18.64 -7.36
C ALA A 225 12.98 18.41 -5.85
N LEU A 226 12.17 17.53 -5.25
CA LEU A 226 12.34 17.15 -3.84
C LEU A 226 13.52 16.20 -3.65
N ARG A 227 13.74 15.28 -4.60
CA ARG A 227 14.83 14.29 -4.56
C ARG A 227 15.41 14.08 -5.96
N SER A 228 16.67 13.63 -6.00
CA SER A 228 17.33 13.15 -7.21
C SER A 228 17.77 11.70 -7.02
N MET A 229 17.23 10.78 -7.82
CA MET A 229 17.68 9.39 -7.81
C MET A 229 19.06 9.25 -8.46
N ARG A 230 19.39 10.11 -9.41
CA ARG A 230 20.69 10.12 -10.11
C ARG A 230 21.82 10.64 -9.23
N ALA A 231 21.56 11.68 -8.45
CA ALA A 231 22.54 12.31 -7.58
C ALA A 231 21.88 12.76 -6.27
N PRO A 232 21.59 11.82 -5.33
CA PRO A 232 21.01 12.17 -4.04
C PRO A 232 21.85 13.24 -3.32
N GLY A 233 21.19 14.21 -2.68
CA GLY A 233 21.85 15.34 -2.02
C GLY A 233 22.07 16.56 -2.92
N THR A 234 21.47 16.58 -4.12
CA THR A 234 21.65 17.67 -5.10
C THR A 234 20.35 18.25 -5.65
N ALA A 235 19.19 17.79 -5.19
CA ALA A 235 17.91 18.20 -5.78
C ALA A 235 17.55 19.67 -5.49
N TYR A 236 18.06 20.21 -4.39
CA TYR A 236 17.84 21.61 -3.99
C TYR A 236 18.97 22.16 -3.12
N ASP A 237 19.19 23.47 -3.21
CA ASP A 237 20.04 24.26 -2.31
C ASP A 237 19.47 25.67 -2.22
N ASP A 238 18.57 25.88 -1.25
CA ASP A 238 17.76 27.08 -1.14
C ASP A 238 17.86 27.71 0.26
N PRO A 239 17.89 29.04 0.40
CA PRO A 239 17.96 29.69 1.71
C PRO A 239 16.81 29.32 2.68
N LEU A 240 15.60 29.09 2.15
CA LEU A 240 14.42 28.69 2.91
C LEU A 240 14.47 27.19 3.24
N LEU A 241 14.73 26.35 2.24
CA LEU A 241 14.71 24.88 2.37
C LEU A 241 15.97 24.29 3.02
N GLY A 242 17.11 25.00 2.99
CA GLY A 242 18.43 24.41 3.17
C GLY A 242 18.90 23.66 1.91
N SER A 243 19.89 22.80 2.08
CA SER A 243 20.38 21.90 1.03
C SER A 243 19.76 20.51 1.19
N ASP A 244 19.62 19.79 0.09
CA ASP A 244 19.15 18.38 0.06
C ASP A 244 20.06 17.50 0.94
N PRO A 245 19.53 16.88 2.02
CA PRO A 245 20.33 16.12 2.96
C PRO A 245 20.48 14.64 2.58
N GLN A 246 19.93 14.19 1.45
CA GLN A 246 20.01 12.77 1.08
C GLN A 246 21.44 12.31 0.85
N VAL A 247 21.72 11.07 1.24
CA VAL A 247 23.03 10.42 1.03
C VAL A 247 22.95 9.41 -0.10
N ALA A 248 24.05 9.30 -0.85
CA ALA A 248 24.10 8.54 -2.11
C ALA A 248 24.79 7.17 -1.99
N SER A 249 25.43 6.88 -0.85
CA SER A 249 26.11 5.60 -0.57
C SER A 249 26.09 5.26 0.94
N MET A 250 26.40 4.00 1.25
CA MET A 250 26.52 3.51 2.63
C MET A 250 27.66 4.15 3.44
N ASP A 251 28.66 4.73 2.79
CA ASP A 251 29.77 5.41 3.50
C ASP A 251 29.27 6.64 4.28
N ASP A 252 28.20 7.27 3.78
CA ASP A 252 27.58 8.46 4.36
C ASP A 252 26.26 8.13 5.08
N TYR A 253 25.94 6.84 5.31
CA TYR A 253 24.68 6.42 5.93
C TYR A 253 24.39 7.20 7.23
N ILE A 254 23.20 7.77 7.34
CA ILE A 254 22.80 8.59 8.49
C ILE A 254 22.13 7.72 9.54
N GLU A 255 22.81 7.50 10.66
CA GLU A 255 22.23 6.91 11.87
C GLU A 255 21.51 8.00 12.69
N THR A 256 20.18 7.91 12.79
CA THR A 256 19.35 8.88 13.53
C THR A 256 18.09 8.21 14.07
N ASP A 257 17.42 8.82 15.04
CA ASP A 257 16.05 8.46 15.46
C ASP A 257 14.99 9.38 14.82
N GLU A 258 15.42 10.49 14.22
CA GLU A 258 14.55 11.39 13.48
C GLU A 258 14.09 10.75 12.17
N ASP A 259 13.01 11.27 11.59
CA ASP A 259 12.52 10.80 10.29
C ASP A 259 12.37 9.26 10.22
N ASN A 260 11.86 8.67 11.31
CA ASN A 260 11.71 7.23 11.46
C ASN A 260 13.02 6.43 11.26
N GLY A 261 14.17 6.96 11.66
CA GLY A 261 15.44 6.29 11.36
C GLY A 261 16.06 6.75 10.04
N GLY A 262 15.73 7.96 9.59
CA GLY A 262 16.25 8.55 8.36
C GLY A 262 15.70 7.88 7.09
N VAL A 263 14.41 7.55 7.05
CA VAL A 263 13.83 6.84 5.89
C VAL A 263 13.92 7.67 4.61
N HIS A 264 13.68 8.98 4.66
CA HIS A 264 13.84 9.86 3.50
C HIS A 264 15.29 10.30 3.31
N LEU A 265 16.10 10.33 4.37
CA LEU A 265 17.52 10.69 4.31
C LEU A 265 18.35 9.61 3.60
N ASN A 266 18.08 8.34 3.91
CA ASN A 266 18.85 7.19 3.45
C ASN A 266 18.26 6.52 2.20
N SER A 267 17.04 6.88 1.75
CA SER A 267 16.44 6.32 0.51
C SER A 267 17.21 6.70 -0.76
N GLY A 268 18.05 7.74 -0.70
CA GLY A 268 18.98 8.08 -1.77
C GLY A 268 19.93 6.94 -2.16
N ILE A 269 20.34 6.09 -1.20
CA ILE A 269 21.24 4.95 -1.43
C ILE A 269 20.61 3.91 -2.39
N PRO A 270 19.45 3.30 -2.07
CA PRO A 270 18.77 2.38 -2.98
C PRO A 270 18.23 3.07 -4.26
N ASN A 271 17.84 4.35 -4.21
CA ASN A 271 17.47 5.10 -5.42
C ASN A 271 18.62 5.18 -6.42
N HIS A 272 19.82 5.50 -5.93
CA HIS A 272 21.02 5.62 -6.74
C HIS A 272 21.49 4.25 -7.27
N ALA A 273 21.28 3.17 -6.53
CA ALA A 273 21.48 1.81 -7.02
C ALA A 273 20.53 1.49 -8.19
N PHE A 274 19.24 1.81 -8.08
CA PHE A 274 18.29 1.60 -9.17
C PHE A 274 18.65 2.41 -10.42
N TYR A 275 18.94 3.71 -10.26
CA TYR A 275 19.38 4.57 -11.37
C TYR A 275 20.59 3.97 -12.09
N ARG A 276 21.60 3.51 -11.33
CA ARG A 276 22.81 2.89 -11.88
C ARG A 276 22.50 1.62 -12.65
N ALA A 277 21.68 0.74 -12.09
CA ALA A 277 21.26 -0.50 -12.74
C ALA A 277 20.49 -0.20 -14.04
N ALA A 278 19.47 0.64 -13.99
CA ALA A 278 18.66 1.01 -15.15
C ALA A 278 19.49 1.67 -16.26
N THR A 279 20.40 2.59 -15.90
CA THR A 279 21.27 3.27 -16.86
C THR A 279 22.30 2.32 -17.49
N ALA A 280 22.87 1.40 -16.71
CA ALA A 280 23.85 0.44 -17.20
C ALA A 280 23.21 -0.64 -18.08
N LEU A 281 21.99 -1.07 -17.78
CA LEU A 281 21.20 -1.96 -18.63
C LEU A 281 20.73 -1.26 -19.92
N GLY A 282 20.51 0.05 -19.86
CA GLY A 282 20.09 0.87 -20.99
C GLY A 282 18.65 0.62 -21.42
N GLY A 283 18.22 1.32 -22.47
CA GLY A 283 16.84 1.24 -22.97
C GLY A 283 15.81 1.70 -21.94
N ARG A 284 14.65 1.06 -21.95
CA ARG A 284 13.49 1.45 -21.12
C ARG A 284 13.55 0.78 -19.76
N SER A 285 13.50 1.57 -18.69
CA SER A 285 13.57 1.04 -17.33
C SER A 285 12.46 0.03 -17.01
N TRP A 286 11.27 0.19 -17.59
CA TRP A 286 10.13 -0.72 -17.41
C TRP A 286 10.27 -2.07 -18.14
N GLU A 287 11.29 -2.29 -18.97
CA GLU A 287 11.47 -3.56 -19.69
C GLU A 287 12.36 -4.57 -18.92
N VAL A 288 13.29 -4.09 -18.10
CA VAL A 288 14.23 -4.95 -17.35
C VAL A 288 14.39 -4.54 -15.89
N ALA A 289 14.93 -3.35 -15.61
CA ALA A 289 15.25 -2.93 -14.23
C ALA A 289 14.00 -2.84 -13.34
N GLY A 290 12.92 -2.23 -13.84
CA GLY A 290 11.62 -2.15 -13.15
C GLY A 290 11.06 -3.54 -12.82
N PRO A 291 10.94 -4.46 -13.80
CA PRO A 291 10.52 -5.85 -13.54
C PRO A 291 11.41 -6.60 -12.53
N VAL A 292 12.73 -6.37 -12.52
CA VAL A 292 13.65 -6.96 -11.52
C VAL A 292 13.30 -6.46 -10.11
N TRP A 293 13.18 -5.14 -9.93
CA TRP A 293 12.83 -4.54 -8.64
C TRP A 293 11.43 -4.95 -8.17
N TYR A 294 10.47 -5.03 -9.09
CA TYR A 294 9.12 -5.49 -8.81
C TYR A 294 9.11 -6.96 -8.35
N ALA A 295 9.79 -7.85 -9.09
CA ALA A 295 9.91 -9.25 -8.71
C ALA A 295 10.61 -9.45 -7.36
N ALA A 296 11.62 -8.63 -7.04
CA ALA A 296 12.25 -8.65 -5.72
C ALA A 296 11.27 -8.26 -4.60
N LEU A 297 10.50 -7.18 -4.80
CA LEU A 297 9.51 -6.68 -3.84
C LEU A 297 8.35 -7.66 -3.62
N THR A 298 7.81 -8.25 -4.70
CA THR A 298 6.59 -9.06 -4.63
C THR A 298 6.83 -10.57 -4.62
N GLY A 299 8.06 -11.03 -4.82
CA GLY A 299 8.42 -12.44 -4.98
C GLY A 299 8.44 -13.26 -3.70
N GLY A 300 8.21 -12.63 -2.54
CA GLY A 300 8.22 -13.28 -1.22
C GLY A 300 9.62 -13.52 -0.64
N ALA A 301 10.69 -13.11 -1.33
CA ALA A 301 12.06 -13.18 -0.83
C ALA A 301 12.33 -12.13 0.26
N VAL A 302 11.65 -10.98 0.17
CA VAL A 302 11.77 -9.87 1.11
C VAL A 302 10.53 -9.79 1.98
N GLY A 303 10.67 -9.22 3.16
CA GLY A 303 9.56 -9.03 4.10
C GLY A 303 9.80 -7.82 5.00
N ARG A 304 8.95 -7.68 6.01
CA ARG A 304 8.79 -6.45 6.81
C ARG A 304 10.09 -5.83 7.31
N THR A 305 11.09 -6.62 7.68
CA THR A 305 12.35 -6.14 8.27
C THR A 305 13.55 -6.30 7.35
N THR A 306 13.33 -6.48 6.04
CA THR A 306 14.43 -6.62 5.08
C THR A 306 15.26 -5.34 5.04
N ASP A 307 16.57 -5.51 5.16
CA ASP A 307 17.57 -4.45 5.09
C ASP A 307 18.09 -4.27 3.65
N PHE A 308 19.00 -3.31 3.44
CA PHE A 308 19.52 -3.03 2.09
C PHE A 308 20.25 -4.22 1.47
N ALA A 309 21.03 -4.95 2.26
CA ALA A 309 21.78 -6.11 1.76
C ALA A 309 20.84 -7.26 1.34
N GLY A 310 19.79 -7.52 2.13
CA GLY A 310 18.78 -8.51 1.80
C GLY A 310 17.98 -8.13 0.55
N PHE A 311 17.57 -6.87 0.41
CA PHE A 311 16.87 -6.41 -0.79
C PHE A 311 17.78 -6.44 -2.03
N ALA A 312 19.05 -6.03 -1.89
CA ALA A 312 20.04 -6.14 -2.95
C ALA A 312 20.18 -7.58 -3.45
N GLN A 313 20.29 -8.56 -2.55
CA GLN A 313 20.33 -9.97 -2.92
C GLN A 313 19.05 -10.40 -3.66
N ALA A 314 17.87 -10.00 -3.18
CA ALA A 314 16.61 -10.34 -3.84
C ALA A 314 16.53 -9.79 -5.27
N THR A 315 17.06 -8.58 -5.53
CA THR A 315 17.12 -8.04 -6.90
C THR A 315 18.10 -8.79 -7.79
N VAL A 316 19.25 -9.22 -7.27
CA VAL A 316 20.22 -10.03 -8.03
C VAL A 316 19.62 -11.40 -8.38
N ASP A 317 18.93 -12.03 -7.44
CA ASP A 317 18.26 -13.32 -7.65
C ASP A 317 17.12 -13.20 -8.67
N ALA A 318 16.30 -12.14 -8.56
CA ALA A 318 15.24 -11.84 -9.51
C ALA A 318 15.78 -11.58 -10.92
N ALA A 319 16.89 -10.84 -11.04
CA ALA A 319 17.57 -10.60 -12.30
C ALA A 319 18.11 -11.89 -12.93
N ALA A 320 18.76 -12.74 -12.13
CA ALA A 320 19.29 -14.01 -12.61
C ALA A 320 18.16 -14.93 -13.11
N ALA A 321 17.04 -15.00 -12.38
CA ALA A 321 15.90 -15.84 -12.71
C ALA A 321 15.12 -15.33 -13.94
N GLY A 322 14.93 -14.02 -14.07
CA GLY A 322 14.12 -13.42 -15.13
C GLY A 322 14.89 -13.13 -16.42
N PHE A 323 16.17 -12.76 -16.31
CA PHE A 323 16.93 -12.15 -17.41
C PHE A 323 18.35 -12.71 -17.59
N GLY A 324 18.79 -13.61 -16.70
CA GLY A 324 20.07 -14.30 -16.80
C GLY A 324 21.22 -13.63 -16.07
N ALA A 325 22.38 -14.30 -16.06
CA ALA A 325 23.53 -13.95 -15.22
C ALA A 325 24.16 -12.59 -15.56
N ASP A 326 24.11 -12.16 -16.83
CA ASP A 326 24.69 -10.87 -17.25
C ASP A 326 23.92 -9.69 -16.62
N VAL A 327 22.58 -9.74 -16.64
CA VAL A 327 21.73 -8.73 -15.98
C VAL A 327 21.93 -8.77 -14.47
N ALA A 328 22.01 -9.97 -13.88
CA ALA A 328 22.29 -10.12 -12.45
C ALA A 328 23.63 -9.48 -12.03
N GLY A 329 24.67 -9.60 -12.88
CA GLY A 329 25.96 -8.95 -12.68
C GLY A 329 25.84 -7.43 -12.66
N VAL A 330 25.11 -6.83 -13.61
CA VAL A 330 24.89 -5.38 -13.67
C VAL A 330 24.14 -4.88 -12.42
N VAL A 331 23.13 -5.62 -11.96
CA VAL A 331 22.38 -5.28 -10.73
C VAL A 331 23.28 -5.36 -9.51
N ALA A 332 24.11 -6.40 -9.39
CA ALA A 332 25.07 -6.53 -8.30
C ALA A 332 26.10 -5.40 -8.29
N ASP A 333 26.64 -5.02 -9.46
CA ASP A 333 27.58 -3.91 -9.61
C ASP A 333 26.95 -2.56 -9.21
N ALA A 334 25.67 -2.36 -9.51
CA ALA A 334 24.94 -1.14 -9.13
C ALA A 334 24.78 -1.00 -7.61
N TRP A 335 24.47 -2.08 -6.90
CA TRP A 335 24.44 -2.09 -5.43
C TRP A 335 25.82 -1.91 -4.82
N ALA A 336 26.84 -2.59 -5.37
CA ALA A 336 28.22 -2.44 -4.92
C ALA A 336 28.71 -0.98 -5.06
N ALA A 337 28.30 -0.29 -6.13
CA ALA A 337 28.66 1.12 -6.36
C ALA A 337 28.10 2.10 -5.31
N VAL A 338 27.06 1.71 -4.57
CA VAL A 338 26.52 2.49 -3.44
C VAL A 338 26.93 1.91 -2.08
N GLY A 339 27.89 0.99 -2.05
CA GLY A 339 28.43 0.40 -0.83
C GLY A 339 27.56 -0.70 -0.20
N VAL A 340 26.60 -1.26 -0.94
CA VAL A 340 25.77 -2.38 -0.48
C VAL A 340 26.24 -3.66 -1.15
N ALA A 341 26.76 -4.60 -0.37
CA ALA A 341 27.12 -5.92 -0.86
C ALA A 341 25.89 -6.85 -0.78
N PRO A 342 25.44 -7.45 -1.90
CA PRO A 342 24.47 -8.53 -1.85
C PRO A 342 25.05 -9.69 -1.04
N VAL A 343 24.31 -10.21 -0.06
CA VAL A 343 24.76 -11.33 0.78
C VAL A 343 23.91 -12.57 0.45
N PRO A 344 24.47 -13.58 -0.22
CA PRO A 344 23.76 -14.83 -0.49
C PRO A 344 23.28 -15.48 0.81
N GLY A 345 21.96 -15.65 0.93
CA GLY A 345 21.32 -16.21 2.13
C GLY A 345 21.05 -15.23 3.28
N SER A 346 21.22 -13.91 3.10
CA SER A 346 20.79 -12.90 4.09
C SER A 346 19.33 -12.49 4.00
N VAL A 347 18.64 -12.85 2.92
CA VAL A 347 17.19 -12.92 2.94
C VAL A 347 16.82 -13.96 3.98
N ALA A 348 16.39 -13.51 5.15
CA ALA A 348 15.71 -14.38 6.10
C ALA A 348 14.63 -15.08 5.27
N PRO A 349 14.65 -16.41 5.12
CA PRO A 349 13.57 -17.07 4.45
C PRO A 349 12.31 -16.64 5.18
N VAL A 350 11.40 -15.94 4.49
CA VAL A 350 10.00 -16.01 4.87
C VAL A 350 9.77 -17.51 4.95
N ALA A 351 9.55 -18.00 6.17
CA ALA A 351 9.48 -19.43 6.40
C ALA A 351 8.54 -19.98 5.32
N PRO A 352 9.00 -20.91 4.46
CA PRO A 352 8.13 -21.42 3.42
C PRO A 352 6.85 -21.85 4.12
N VAL A 353 5.71 -21.41 3.60
CA VAL A 353 4.39 -21.84 4.08
C VAL A 353 4.38 -23.36 3.87
N GLY A 354 4.76 -24.07 4.93
CA GLY A 354 5.06 -25.48 4.93
C GLY A 354 3.98 -26.26 5.65
N GLY A 355 4.04 -27.59 5.57
CA GLY A 355 3.04 -28.46 6.18
C GLY A 355 1.79 -28.65 5.31
N THR A 356 0.68 -28.99 5.94
CA THR A 356 -0.54 -29.43 5.26
C THR A 356 -1.62 -28.37 5.31
N VAL A 357 -2.27 -28.13 4.17
CA VAL A 357 -3.52 -27.37 4.09
C VAL A 357 -4.67 -28.36 4.03
N THR A 358 -5.58 -28.27 4.99
CA THR A 358 -6.80 -29.08 5.05
C THR A 358 -8.00 -28.21 4.74
N VAL A 359 -8.88 -28.65 3.85
CA VAL A 359 -10.18 -28.01 3.61
C VAL A 359 -11.27 -29.00 3.93
N VAL A 360 -12.17 -28.64 4.84
CA VAL A 360 -13.37 -29.41 5.19
C VAL A 360 -14.59 -28.64 4.74
N ARG A 361 -15.36 -29.17 3.78
CA ARG A 361 -16.68 -28.66 3.40
C ARG A 361 -17.77 -29.42 4.16
N THR A 362 -18.67 -28.71 4.83
CA THR A 362 -19.88 -29.26 5.47
C THR A 362 -21.13 -28.60 4.86
N GLY A 363 -22.25 -29.32 4.79
CA GLY A 363 -23.54 -28.80 4.25
C GLY A 363 -24.16 -29.65 3.13
N GLY A 364 -25.19 -29.12 2.46
CA GLY A 364 -25.95 -29.82 1.40
C GLY A 364 -27.05 -30.78 1.87
N PHE A 365 -27.77 -31.40 0.93
CA PHE A 365 -29.04 -32.14 1.12
C PHE A 365 -28.99 -33.38 2.05
N ALA A 366 -27.84 -33.69 2.66
CA ALA A 366 -27.68 -34.78 3.62
C ALA A 366 -26.64 -34.49 4.73
N GLY A 367 -26.18 -33.24 4.88
CA GLY A 367 -25.15 -32.88 5.86
C GLY A 367 -23.80 -33.56 5.63
N MET A 368 -23.49 -33.92 4.38
CA MET A 368 -22.27 -34.65 4.05
C MET A 368 -21.02 -33.77 4.25
N GLN A 369 -20.02 -34.33 4.92
CA GLN A 369 -18.71 -33.72 5.09
C GLN A 369 -17.76 -34.23 4.01
N ARG A 370 -17.01 -33.34 3.37
CA ARG A 370 -15.90 -33.68 2.48
C ARG A 370 -14.64 -33.00 2.99
N GLU A 371 -13.55 -33.75 2.99
CA GLU A 371 -12.23 -33.27 3.42
C GLU A 371 -11.22 -33.50 2.30
N GLY A 372 -10.37 -32.51 2.07
CA GLY A 372 -9.21 -32.59 1.19
C GLY A 372 -7.98 -32.09 1.93
N VAL A 373 -6.82 -32.65 1.62
CA VAL A 373 -5.54 -32.29 2.23
C VAL A 373 -4.51 -32.14 1.11
N VAL A 374 -3.75 -31.05 1.15
CA VAL A 374 -2.60 -30.80 0.28
C VAL A 374 -1.37 -30.63 1.17
N ASP A 375 -0.37 -31.48 0.96
CA ASP A 375 0.97 -31.29 1.52
C ASP A 375 1.71 -30.29 0.63
N LEU A 376 2.04 -29.12 1.18
CA LEU A 376 2.59 -28.01 0.40
C LEU A 376 3.98 -28.31 -0.19
N GLU A 377 4.67 -29.31 0.35
CA GLU A 377 6.02 -29.69 -0.07
C GLU A 377 6.03 -30.90 -1.00
N ARG A 378 5.02 -31.76 -0.92
CA ARG A 378 5.00 -33.06 -1.64
C ARG A 378 3.95 -33.13 -2.75
N ASP A 379 2.95 -32.28 -2.72
CA ASP A 379 1.88 -32.28 -3.71
C ASP A 379 2.23 -31.34 -4.88
N PRO A 380 2.01 -31.74 -6.15
CA PRO A 380 2.22 -30.86 -7.31
C PRO A 380 1.43 -29.54 -7.26
N ARG A 381 0.31 -29.50 -6.52
CA ARG A 381 -0.50 -28.30 -6.28
C ARG A 381 0.09 -27.40 -5.18
N GLY A 382 1.07 -27.91 -4.42
CA GLY A 382 1.67 -27.27 -3.25
C GLY A 382 2.11 -25.83 -3.46
N PRO A 383 2.86 -25.49 -4.53
CA PRO A 383 3.29 -24.10 -4.77
C PRO A 383 2.13 -23.12 -4.98
N GLU A 384 1.05 -23.56 -5.63
CA GLU A 384 -0.13 -22.72 -5.88
C GLU A 384 -0.99 -22.58 -4.63
N VAL A 385 -1.20 -23.69 -3.91
CA VAL A 385 -1.91 -23.70 -2.63
C VAL A 385 -1.16 -22.86 -1.57
N ALA A 386 0.17 -22.91 -1.55
CA ALA A 386 0.99 -22.09 -0.64
C ALA A 386 0.80 -20.59 -0.89
N ARG A 387 0.76 -20.15 -2.16
CA ARG A 387 0.48 -18.75 -2.51
C ARG A 387 -0.91 -18.31 -2.07
N LEU A 388 -1.92 -19.16 -2.28
CA LEU A 388 -3.31 -18.88 -1.93
C LEU A 388 -3.52 -18.83 -0.40
N VAL A 389 -2.81 -19.66 0.37
CA VAL A 389 -2.90 -19.68 1.84
C VAL A 389 -2.05 -18.61 2.50
N SER A 390 -0.92 -18.19 1.90
CA SER A 390 -0.13 -17.05 2.40
C SER A 390 -0.97 -15.77 2.52
N GLY A 391 -1.93 -15.58 1.61
CA GLY A 391 -2.89 -14.46 1.66
C GLY A 391 -3.96 -14.57 2.75
N LEU A 392 -4.07 -15.70 3.46
CA LEU A 392 -5.00 -15.92 4.57
C LEU A 392 -4.33 -15.74 5.94
N GLU A 393 -3.03 -16.01 6.06
CA GLU A 393 -2.31 -15.95 7.34
C GLU A 393 -2.08 -14.53 7.86
N GLY A 394 -2.35 -13.50 7.04
CA GLY A 394 -2.36 -12.09 7.41
C GLY A 394 -3.61 -11.61 8.16
N LEU A 395 -4.69 -12.41 8.21
CA LEU A 395 -5.96 -12.03 8.84
C LEU A 395 -6.03 -12.51 10.30
N ASP A 396 -6.23 -11.59 11.24
CA ASP A 396 -6.33 -11.89 12.69
C ASP A 396 -7.57 -12.79 13.00
N PRO A 397 -7.39 -13.96 13.65
CA PRO A 397 -8.49 -14.86 14.03
C PRO A 397 -9.51 -14.26 15.03
N SER A 398 -9.20 -13.15 15.68
CA SER A 398 -10.08 -12.53 16.69
C SER A 398 -11.25 -11.73 16.10
N LEU A 399 -11.23 -11.43 14.80
CA LEU A 399 -12.24 -10.59 14.14
C LEU A 399 -13.54 -11.33 13.74
N ARG A 400 -13.72 -12.60 14.10
CA ARG A 400 -14.97 -13.34 13.84
C ARG A 400 -15.47 -14.15 15.04
N SER A 401 -15.53 -13.53 16.22
CA SER A 401 -16.33 -14.07 17.33
C SER A 401 -17.80 -13.68 17.17
N GLY A 402 -18.48 -14.34 16.23
CA GLY A 402 -19.90 -14.14 16.00
C GLY A 402 -20.71 -15.43 15.86
N LEU A 403 -20.13 -16.62 16.07
CA LEU A 403 -20.84 -17.89 15.88
C LEU A 403 -20.20 -19.02 16.71
N ASP A 404 -20.16 -18.90 18.05
CA ASP A 404 -20.13 -20.09 18.92
C ASP A 404 -20.47 -19.77 20.38
N GLN A 405 -21.75 -19.83 20.75
CA GLN A 405 -22.16 -20.14 22.13
C GLN A 405 -23.45 -20.95 22.10
N GLY A 406 -23.30 -22.27 22.11
CA GLY A 406 -24.37 -23.25 22.28
C GLY A 406 -23.88 -24.49 22.99
N GLY A 407 -23.18 -24.33 24.11
CA GLY A 407 -22.71 -25.42 24.97
C GLY A 407 -23.50 -25.47 26.28
N GLY A 408 -24.14 -26.61 26.54
CA GLY A 408 -25.09 -26.82 27.62
C GLY A 408 -24.55 -26.61 29.04
N GLY A 409 -25.43 -26.10 29.89
CA GLY A 409 -25.22 -25.98 31.33
C GLY A 409 -26.47 -26.46 32.07
N ASP A 410 -26.41 -27.70 32.53
CA ASP A 410 -27.30 -28.31 33.50
C ASP A 410 -27.30 -27.51 34.81
N ARG A 411 -28.45 -26.98 35.24
CA ARG A 411 -28.71 -26.60 36.64
C ARG A 411 -30.16 -26.85 37.01
N SER A 412 -30.32 -27.84 37.87
CA SER A 412 -31.44 -28.09 38.75
C SER A 412 -31.71 -26.91 39.70
N GLY A 413 -32.99 -26.76 40.07
CA GLY A 413 -33.37 -26.34 41.42
C GLY A 413 -33.92 -24.93 41.61
N LEU A 414 -35.22 -24.92 41.94
CA LEU A 414 -35.87 -24.08 42.97
C LEU A 414 -36.38 -22.68 42.59
N ASP A 415 -37.68 -22.67 42.29
CA ASP A 415 -38.76 -22.10 43.10
C ASP A 415 -38.96 -20.57 43.26
N GLN A 416 -40.22 -20.21 42.96
CA GLN A 416 -41.09 -19.21 43.59
C GLN A 416 -41.15 -17.74 43.11
N ARG A 417 -42.41 -17.40 42.75
CA ARG A 417 -43.13 -16.10 42.77
C ARG A 417 -42.77 -15.15 41.61
N GLY A 418 -43.71 -14.60 40.86
CA GLY A 418 -45.17 -14.58 40.93
C GLY A 418 -45.67 -13.30 40.24
N GLY A 419 -46.84 -13.37 39.60
CA GLY A 419 -47.70 -12.20 39.49
C GLY A 419 -47.86 -11.55 38.12
N ARG A 420 -48.97 -11.96 37.46
CA ARG A 420 -49.98 -11.13 36.76
C ARG A 420 -49.58 -10.32 35.52
N ASP A 421 -50.46 -9.97 34.60
CA ASP A 421 -51.75 -10.44 34.07
C ASP A 421 -52.13 -9.35 33.02
N ARG A 422 -52.89 -9.71 31.97
CA ARG A 422 -53.73 -8.83 31.11
C ARG A 422 -53.04 -8.00 30.00
N SER A 423 -53.63 -7.73 28.84
CA SER A 423 -54.79 -8.22 28.06
C SER A 423 -54.98 -7.29 26.85
N GLY A 424 -55.55 -7.79 25.74
CA GLY A 424 -56.23 -6.99 24.68
C GLY A 424 -55.67 -7.27 23.28
N LEU A 425 -56.34 -8.03 22.40
CA LEU A 425 -57.47 -7.63 21.50
C LEU A 425 -57.06 -6.43 20.61
N ASP A 426 -57.16 -6.44 19.28
CA ASP A 426 -58.25 -6.96 18.45
C ASP A 426 -57.84 -7.09 16.95
N GLN A 427 -58.63 -7.83 16.19
CA GLN A 427 -58.48 -8.08 14.75
C GLN A 427 -59.25 -7.08 13.88
N ARG A 428 -58.74 -6.75 12.67
CA ARG A 428 -59.39 -6.89 11.33
C ARG A 428 -58.93 -5.85 10.29
N GLY A 429 -58.48 -6.37 9.13
CA GLY A 429 -59.01 -5.97 7.82
C GLY A 429 -58.19 -5.03 6.92
N GLY A 430 -57.77 -5.55 5.76
CA GLY A 430 -57.80 -4.77 4.50
C GLY A 430 -56.47 -4.47 3.79
N ARG A 431 -56.11 -5.36 2.86
CA ARG A 431 -55.20 -5.25 1.69
C ARG A 431 -54.70 -3.85 1.31
N ASP A 432 -53.39 -3.64 1.19
CA ASP A 432 -52.71 -3.48 -0.12
C ASP A 432 -51.16 -3.54 0.03
N ARG A 433 -50.54 -3.94 -1.07
CA ARG A 433 -49.12 -4.16 -1.41
C ARG A 433 -48.05 -3.46 -0.55
N SER A 434 -47.20 -4.27 0.09
CA SER A 434 -45.79 -3.93 0.31
C SER A 434 -44.93 -5.20 0.21
N ARG A 435 -43.90 -5.14 -0.65
CA ARG A 435 -42.78 -6.07 -0.68
C ARG A 435 -41.98 -5.81 0.61
N LEU A 436 -41.92 -6.80 1.49
CA LEU A 436 -41.04 -6.83 2.66
C LEU A 436 -40.45 -8.24 2.79
N ASP A 437 -39.13 -8.26 2.86
CA ASP A 437 -38.21 -9.25 3.44
C ASP A 437 -38.44 -10.75 3.25
N GLN A 438 -37.54 -11.35 2.45
CA GLN A 438 -36.91 -12.63 2.79
C GLN A 438 -35.42 -12.61 2.37
N ARG A 439 -34.53 -12.08 3.21
CA ARG A 439 -33.13 -12.52 3.27
C ARG A 439 -32.93 -13.30 4.56
N GLY A 440 -33.28 -14.58 4.49
CA GLY A 440 -33.06 -15.57 5.54
C GLY A 440 -32.82 -16.92 4.89
N GLY A 441 -31.69 -17.06 4.20
CA GLY A 441 -31.20 -18.34 3.70
C GLY A 441 -29.75 -18.48 4.12
N GLY A 442 -29.46 -19.38 5.05
CA GLY A 442 -28.07 -19.70 5.42
C GLY A 442 -27.32 -20.36 4.27
N ASP A 443 -25.99 -20.31 4.30
CA ASP A 443 -25.16 -20.91 3.28
C ASP A 443 -25.46 -22.40 3.10
N ARG A 444 -25.49 -22.85 1.84
CA ARG A 444 -25.69 -24.26 1.51
C ARG A 444 -24.47 -25.10 1.87
N PHE A 445 -23.27 -24.51 1.84
CA PHE A 445 -22.02 -25.11 2.32
C PHE A 445 -21.21 -24.15 3.18
N VAL A 446 -20.49 -24.69 4.15
CA VAL A 446 -19.48 -23.98 4.96
C VAL A 446 -18.15 -24.71 4.80
N TYR A 447 -17.08 -23.94 4.65
CA TYR A 447 -15.72 -24.45 4.45
C TYR A 447 -14.88 -24.09 5.66
N ALA A 448 -14.21 -25.07 6.26
CA ALA A 448 -13.17 -24.88 7.26
C ALA A 448 -11.81 -25.15 6.61
N ILE A 449 -10.99 -24.11 6.48
CA ILE A 449 -9.66 -24.15 5.87
C ILE A 449 -8.64 -24.07 6.99
N THR A 450 -7.83 -25.10 7.14
CA THR A 450 -6.86 -25.25 8.23
C THR A 450 -5.44 -25.33 7.69
N HIS A 451 -4.56 -24.49 8.21
CA HIS A 451 -3.12 -24.52 7.93
C HIS A 451 -2.34 -23.98 9.13
N ALA A 452 -1.17 -24.54 9.42
CA ALA A 452 -0.33 -24.21 10.58
C ALA A 452 -1.08 -24.16 11.94
N GLY A 453 -2.11 -24.99 12.12
CA GLY A 453 -2.93 -25.05 13.34
C GLY A 453 -3.99 -23.96 13.47
N ARG A 454 -4.13 -23.07 12.48
CA ARG A 454 -5.19 -22.05 12.39
C ARG A 454 -6.30 -22.54 11.48
N THR A 455 -7.56 -22.25 11.82
CA THR A 455 -8.73 -22.62 10.99
C THR A 455 -9.57 -21.40 10.67
N VAL A 456 -9.79 -21.12 9.39
CA VAL A 456 -10.72 -20.11 8.89
C VAL A 456 -12.02 -20.79 8.45
N ARG A 457 -13.17 -20.25 8.87
CA ARG A 457 -14.49 -20.71 8.42
C ARG A 457 -15.15 -19.68 7.51
N VAL A 458 -15.60 -20.12 6.34
CA VAL A 458 -16.21 -19.27 5.32
C VAL A 458 -17.44 -19.95 4.72
N GLY A 459 -18.52 -19.19 4.55
CA GLY A 459 -19.74 -19.63 3.88
C GLY A 459 -19.56 -19.70 2.36
N GLU A 460 -20.34 -20.52 1.67
CA GLU A 460 -20.31 -20.61 0.20
C GLU A 460 -20.54 -19.25 -0.48
N ALA A 461 -21.42 -18.40 0.07
CA ALA A 461 -21.67 -17.07 -0.45
C ALA A 461 -20.50 -16.08 -0.25
N ASP A 462 -19.59 -16.39 0.67
CA ASP A 462 -18.45 -15.55 1.06
C ASP A 462 -17.11 -16.03 0.48
N LEU A 463 -17.13 -17.04 -0.41
CA LEU A 463 -15.94 -17.49 -1.12
C LEU A 463 -15.58 -16.48 -2.22
N ASP A 464 -14.50 -15.74 -2.03
CA ASP A 464 -13.85 -15.01 -3.12
C ASP A 464 -13.19 -15.98 -4.13
N ASP A 465 -12.74 -15.46 -5.28
CA ASP A 465 -12.16 -16.28 -6.35
C ASP A 465 -10.91 -17.05 -5.91
N GLY A 466 -10.11 -16.48 -4.99
CA GLY A 466 -8.92 -17.11 -4.43
C GLY A 466 -9.27 -18.27 -3.51
N LEU A 467 -10.22 -18.07 -2.60
CA LEU A 467 -10.76 -19.08 -1.70
C LEU A 467 -11.51 -20.17 -2.45
N ALA A 468 -12.32 -19.82 -3.46
CA ALA A 468 -12.98 -20.78 -4.32
C ALA A 468 -11.97 -21.63 -5.10
N ARG A 469 -10.87 -21.03 -5.59
CA ARG A 469 -9.78 -21.74 -6.25
C ARG A 469 -9.01 -22.64 -5.28
N LEU A 470 -8.70 -22.16 -4.09
CA LEU A 470 -8.07 -22.94 -3.02
C LEU A 470 -8.92 -24.17 -2.65
N VAL A 471 -10.21 -23.96 -2.43
CA VAL A 471 -11.18 -25.02 -2.11
C VAL A 471 -11.23 -26.06 -3.22
N ARG A 472 -11.32 -25.65 -4.50
CA ARG A 472 -11.29 -26.56 -5.64
C ARG A 472 -9.99 -27.36 -5.71
N LEU A 473 -8.85 -26.67 -5.58
CA LEU A 473 -7.53 -27.30 -5.60
C LEU A 473 -7.37 -28.33 -4.49
N VAL A 474 -7.83 -28.05 -3.27
CA VAL A 474 -7.66 -28.95 -2.12
C VAL A 474 -8.69 -30.08 -2.11
N LEU A 475 -9.97 -29.80 -2.42
CA LEU A 475 -11.03 -30.81 -2.45
C LEU A 475 -11.00 -31.67 -3.72
N GLY A 476 -10.35 -31.22 -4.80
CA GLY A 476 -10.32 -31.88 -6.10
C GLY A 476 -11.63 -31.75 -6.86
N ASP A 477 -12.20 -30.54 -6.88
CA ASP A 477 -13.47 -30.18 -7.53
C ASP A 477 -13.29 -29.30 -8.79
#